data_AF-A0A662P7K4-F1
#
_entry.id   AF-A0A662P7K4-F1
#
_cell.length_a   1.000
_cell.length_b   1.000
_cell.length_c   1.000
_cell.angle_alpha   90.00
_cell.angle_beta   90.00
_cell.angle_gamma   90.00
#
_symmetry.space_group_name_H-M   'P 1'
#
loop_
_entity.id
_entity.type
_entity.pdbx_description
1 polymer ?
#
loop_
_entity_poly.entity_id
_entity_poly.type
_entity_poly.pdbx_seq_one_letter_code
_entity_poly.pdbx_strand_id
1 'polypeptide(L)'
;MIRRYLVIPLLTSLLLLVIFVHSSYAWYDAFHNHPDNNMSLPEPLFGSIWMDNYKRSYIERIDTDNFVLALKCFDGFYDVVYATPKLNAPTVCSNYWVFRVYPFGKCPDDNYLPDYWIRFYNSSGGLIDEGGSNFLRYLFESYHNGDQYELLRSGNTIAVYVNGTYMGDLGGVWNEMPCNIEFVAKKRTMGYYDQKRLRLDDISTTGDVISTFPQSWFILRNWDNPDANGLYEEDGTTRVSTHTFNIRYMWRNVTSYSERNPPCDKIIIKHFTSGEIVNQTPIPPQSFGKITYNFTEMLFHDDPKEDKYGLYEVDLMRGSDVIAKDYFFFTYVSAQKASSGTISWEKDSYASGETARIHINITNPDFNTYLYKGYVYD
;
A
#
# COMPACT_ATOMS: atom_id res chain seq x y z
N MET A 1 8.65 -56.14 -8.53
CA MET A 1 9.85 -55.44 -9.04
C MET A 1 9.41 -54.32 -9.99
N ILE A 2 8.68 -53.31 -9.52
CA ILE A 2 8.25 -52.13 -10.29
C ILE A 2 8.08 -50.98 -9.30
N ARG A 3 9.14 -50.18 -9.07
CA ARG A 3 9.05 -48.94 -8.27
C ARG A 3 10.38 -48.15 -8.32
N ARG A 4 10.86 -47.78 -9.51
CA ARG A 4 12.03 -46.87 -9.62
C ARG A 4 11.99 -45.82 -10.75
N TYR A 5 10.91 -45.70 -11.53
CA TYR A 5 10.91 -44.82 -12.72
C TYR A 5 9.90 -43.65 -12.72
N LEU A 6 9.22 -43.36 -11.60
CA LEU A 6 8.22 -42.27 -11.53
C LEU A 6 8.69 -40.97 -10.86
N VAL A 7 9.90 -40.93 -10.28
CA VAL A 7 10.37 -39.75 -9.53
C VAL A 7 11.02 -38.70 -10.45
N ILE A 8 11.58 -39.12 -11.58
CA ILE A 8 12.33 -38.24 -12.51
C ILE A 8 11.42 -37.35 -13.38
N PRO A 9 10.24 -37.80 -13.88
CA PRO A 9 9.34 -36.94 -14.66
C PRO A 9 8.60 -35.90 -13.79
N LEU A 10 8.39 -36.20 -12.50
CA LEU A 10 7.69 -35.30 -11.58
C LEU A 10 8.57 -34.11 -11.18
N LEU A 11 9.88 -34.34 -10.96
CA LEU A 11 10.83 -33.28 -10.62
C LEU A 11 11.07 -32.32 -11.80
N THR A 12 11.06 -32.81 -13.03
CA THR A 12 11.24 -31.98 -14.24
C THR A 12 10.01 -31.14 -14.54
N SER A 13 8.80 -31.65 -14.28
CA SER A 13 7.56 -30.87 -14.40
C SER A 13 7.42 -29.80 -13.31
N LEU A 14 7.93 -30.04 -12.09
CA LEU A 14 7.96 -29.03 -11.02
C LEU A 14 8.98 -27.92 -11.31
N LEU A 15 10.14 -28.27 -11.90
CA LEU A 15 11.16 -27.29 -12.30
C LEU A 15 10.69 -26.41 -13.47
N LEU A 16 9.93 -26.99 -14.42
CA LEU A 16 9.32 -26.23 -15.52
C LEU A 16 8.21 -25.29 -15.05
N LEU A 17 7.46 -25.65 -14.00
CA LEU A 17 6.46 -24.75 -13.39
C LEU A 17 7.09 -23.55 -12.67
N VAL A 18 8.33 -23.67 -12.19
CA VAL A 18 9.11 -22.55 -11.61
C VAL A 18 9.71 -21.66 -12.72
N ILE A 19 9.97 -22.19 -13.92
CA ILE A 19 10.54 -21.43 -15.05
C ILE A 19 9.46 -20.64 -15.83
N PHE A 20 8.16 -20.95 -15.64
CA PHE A 20 7.05 -20.16 -16.20
C PHE A 20 6.50 -19.06 -15.27
N VAL A 21 7.12 -18.83 -14.12
CA VAL A 21 6.91 -17.59 -13.37
C VAL A 21 7.80 -16.53 -14.01
N HIS A 22 7.31 -15.87 -15.07
CA HIS A 22 7.84 -14.54 -15.38
C HIS A 22 7.57 -13.70 -14.13
N SER A 23 8.63 -13.40 -13.40
CA SER A 23 8.64 -12.58 -12.20
C SER A 23 8.31 -11.13 -12.55
N SER A 24 7.04 -10.86 -12.88
CA SER A 24 6.44 -9.57 -12.53
C SER A 24 6.17 -9.64 -11.03
N TYR A 25 7.17 -9.28 -10.22
CA TYR A 25 6.93 -9.04 -8.81
C TYR A 25 5.90 -7.91 -8.73
N ALA A 26 4.68 -8.26 -8.32
CA ALA A 26 3.67 -7.27 -8.03
C ALA A 26 4.16 -6.44 -6.84
N TRP A 27 4.55 -5.20 -7.11
CA TRP A 27 5.06 -4.28 -6.12
C TRP A 27 4.22 -3.02 -6.13
N TYR A 28 3.89 -2.54 -4.94
CA TYR A 28 3.36 -1.20 -4.74
C TYR A 28 3.78 -0.64 -3.38
N ASP A 29 3.65 0.67 -3.23
CA ASP A 29 3.84 1.37 -1.97
C ASP A 29 2.78 2.46 -1.81
N ALA A 30 1.93 2.32 -0.78
CA ALA A 30 0.87 3.25 -0.40
C ALA A 30 1.27 4.14 0.80
N PHE A 31 2.55 4.10 1.21
CA PHE A 31 3.21 4.86 2.27
C PHE A 31 2.68 4.72 3.71
N HIS A 32 1.42 4.35 3.90
CA HIS A 32 0.76 4.35 5.21
C HIS A 32 1.26 3.26 6.17
N ASN A 33 1.99 2.25 5.66
CA ASN A 33 2.53 1.15 6.45
C ASN A 33 4.01 1.33 6.82
N HIS A 34 4.64 2.44 6.43
CA HIS A 34 6.02 2.69 6.84
C HIS A 34 6.12 2.92 8.35
N PRO A 35 7.06 2.25 9.04
CA PRO A 35 7.29 2.47 10.47
C PRO A 35 7.60 3.95 10.77
N ASP A 36 6.98 4.50 11.82
CA ASP A 36 7.18 5.88 12.29
C ASP A 36 6.97 6.97 11.21
N ASN A 37 6.18 6.70 10.16
CA ASN A 37 6.06 7.56 8.98
C ASN A 37 7.43 7.88 8.34
N ASN A 38 8.37 6.92 8.40
CA ASN A 38 9.71 7.08 7.89
C ASN A 38 9.93 6.25 6.62
N MET A 39 9.90 6.93 5.48
CA MET A 39 10.14 6.34 4.16
C MET A 39 11.51 5.64 4.01
N SER A 40 12.48 5.92 4.88
CA SER A 40 13.81 5.28 4.88
C SER A 40 13.86 3.98 5.68
N LEU A 41 12.81 3.65 6.42
CA LEU A 41 12.63 2.34 7.04
C LEU A 41 11.82 1.43 6.09
N PRO A 42 12.15 0.14 6.00
CA PRO A 42 11.44 -0.79 5.14
C PRO A 42 9.98 -0.90 5.58
N GLU A 43 9.03 -0.72 4.67
CA GLU A 43 7.66 -1.10 4.99
C GLU A 43 7.52 -2.64 5.07
N PRO A 44 6.53 -3.15 5.84
CA PRO A 44 6.46 -4.57 6.19
C PRO A 44 6.10 -5.54 5.06
N LEU A 45 5.40 -5.08 4.01
CA LEU A 45 4.80 -5.95 2.99
C LEU A 45 5.77 -6.24 1.84
N PHE A 46 6.54 -5.25 1.38
CA PHE A 46 7.40 -5.36 0.20
C PHE A 46 8.89 -5.00 0.45
N GLY A 47 9.28 -4.58 1.65
CA GLY A 47 10.61 -4.04 1.96
C GLY A 47 10.98 -2.73 1.25
N SER A 48 10.01 -1.91 0.88
CA SER A 48 10.15 -0.64 0.18
C SER A 48 10.87 0.37 1.06
N ILE A 49 11.95 0.92 0.52
CA ILE A 49 12.80 1.91 1.17
C ILE A 49 13.03 3.01 0.16
N TRP A 50 12.72 4.23 0.56
CA TRP A 50 12.98 5.43 -0.22
C TRP A 50 14.07 6.28 0.43
N MET A 51 14.99 6.75 -0.42
CA MET A 51 16.06 7.65 -0.01
C MET A 51 15.93 8.99 -0.68
N ASP A 52 16.13 10.07 0.08
CA ASP A 52 16.24 11.42 -0.46
C ASP A 52 17.57 12.03 -0.03
N ASN A 53 18.43 12.29 -1.01
CA ASN A 53 19.76 12.86 -0.80
C ASN A 53 19.70 14.27 -0.18
N TYR A 54 18.59 14.98 -0.33
CA TYR A 54 18.41 16.35 0.12
C TYR A 54 17.53 16.47 1.37
N LYS A 55 17.02 15.35 1.90
CA LYS A 55 16.14 15.30 3.08
C LYS A 55 14.96 16.28 2.99
N ARG A 56 14.37 16.39 1.81
CA ARG A 56 13.20 17.24 1.53
C ARG A 56 11.94 16.41 1.25
N SER A 57 12.02 15.10 1.36
CA SER A 57 10.91 14.18 1.16
C SER A 57 10.58 13.47 2.47
N TYR A 58 9.30 13.29 2.74
CA TYR A 58 8.80 12.64 3.95
C TYR A 58 7.38 12.13 3.73
N ILE A 59 6.92 11.28 4.64
CA ILE A 59 5.54 10.79 4.64
C ILE A 59 4.65 11.82 5.33
N GLU A 60 3.56 12.22 4.68
CA GLU A 60 2.60 13.20 5.17
C GLU A 60 1.20 12.58 5.23
N ARG A 61 0.50 12.75 6.35
CA ARG A 61 -0.93 12.41 6.45
C ARG A 61 -1.77 13.49 5.77
N ILE A 62 -2.58 13.13 4.78
CA ILE A 62 -3.40 14.08 4.00
C ILE A 62 -4.92 13.90 4.16
N ASP A 63 -5.33 12.81 4.80
CA ASP A 63 -6.73 12.49 5.12
C ASP A 63 -6.76 11.75 6.47
N THR A 64 -7.95 11.40 6.97
CA THR A 64 -8.15 10.64 8.21
C THR A 64 -7.28 9.39 8.28
N ASP A 65 -7.06 8.70 7.17
CA ASP A 65 -6.35 7.43 7.10
C ASP A 65 -5.51 7.31 5.81
N ASN A 66 -5.07 8.44 5.23
CA ASN A 66 -4.13 8.43 4.10
C ASN A 66 -2.79 9.05 4.46
N PHE A 67 -1.73 8.40 4.01
CA PHE A 67 -0.36 8.88 4.10
C PHE A 67 0.25 8.82 2.71
N VAL A 68 1.02 9.85 2.36
CA VAL A 68 1.59 10.00 1.02
C VAL A 68 3.04 10.43 1.10
N LEU A 69 3.81 10.17 0.05
CA LEU A 69 5.13 10.75 -0.13
C LEU A 69 5.01 12.22 -0.53
N ALA A 70 5.44 13.12 0.35
CA ALA A 70 5.48 14.56 0.10
C ALA A 70 6.89 15.00 -0.27
N LEU A 71 7.06 15.66 -1.42
CA LEU A 71 8.30 16.28 -1.87
C LEU A 71 8.23 17.78 -1.58
N LYS A 72 9.02 18.26 -0.61
CA LYS A 72 9.08 19.67 -0.23
C LYS A 72 9.92 20.48 -1.22
N CYS A 73 9.26 21.34 -1.99
CA CYS A 73 9.90 22.10 -3.06
C CYS A 73 10.36 23.50 -2.63
N PHE A 74 9.94 24.01 -1.47
CA PHE A 74 10.30 25.36 -0.99
C PHE A 74 10.67 25.37 0.50
N ASP A 75 11.77 26.05 0.81
CA ASP A 75 12.08 26.60 2.13
C ASP A 75 13.20 27.64 2.00
N GLY A 76 13.00 28.86 2.52
CA GLY A 76 14.07 29.85 2.68
C GLY A 76 14.54 30.62 1.43
N PHE A 77 15.76 31.16 1.52
CA PHE A 77 16.33 32.22 0.67
C PHE A 77 17.29 31.67 -0.40
N TYR A 78 17.27 32.25 -1.61
CA TYR A 78 18.18 32.07 -2.77
C TYR A 78 19.00 30.76 -2.84
N ASP A 79 18.37 29.64 -3.16
CA ASP A 79 19.09 28.41 -3.53
C ASP A 79 18.36 27.59 -4.59
N VAL A 80 19.06 26.66 -5.23
CA VAL A 80 18.42 25.61 -6.02
C VAL A 80 17.96 24.52 -5.07
N VAL A 81 16.64 24.41 -4.92
CA VAL A 81 16.01 23.39 -4.08
C VAL A 81 15.83 22.11 -4.88
N TYR A 82 16.23 20.99 -4.27
CA TYR A 82 16.02 19.64 -4.78
C TYR A 82 15.25 18.80 -3.76
N ALA A 83 14.27 18.03 -4.23
CA ALA A 83 13.75 16.86 -3.53
C ALA A 83 13.87 15.67 -4.48
N THR A 84 14.55 14.61 -4.05
CA THR A 84 14.87 13.48 -4.93
C THR A 84 14.57 12.14 -4.26
N PRO A 85 13.31 11.83 -3.90
CA PRO A 85 12.99 10.53 -3.37
C PRO A 85 13.16 9.45 -4.45
N LYS A 86 14.08 8.53 -4.19
CA LYS A 86 14.39 7.37 -5.03
C LYS A 86 13.99 6.09 -4.32
N LEU A 87 13.30 5.19 -5.03
CA LEU A 87 13.09 3.82 -4.59
C LEU A 87 14.45 3.11 -4.54
N ASN A 88 14.96 2.87 -3.34
CA ASN A 88 16.28 2.26 -3.11
C ASN A 88 16.19 0.74 -2.97
N ALA A 89 15.10 0.25 -2.38
CA ALA A 89 14.76 -1.17 -2.33
C ALA A 89 13.23 -1.30 -2.34
N PRO A 90 12.65 -2.42 -2.81
CA PRO A 90 13.31 -3.43 -3.64
C PRO A 90 13.67 -2.87 -5.03
N THR A 91 14.55 -3.56 -5.76
CA THR A 91 14.74 -3.34 -7.20
C THR A 91 13.65 -4.10 -7.95
N VAL A 92 12.79 -3.38 -8.68
CA VAL A 92 11.61 -3.94 -9.36
C VAL A 92 11.56 -3.49 -10.82
N CYS A 93 11.93 -4.39 -11.71
CA CYS A 93 11.99 -4.12 -13.15
C CYS A 93 10.61 -4.17 -13.80
N SER A 94 10.21 -3.08 -14.46
CA SER A 94 8.91 -3.00 -15.14
C SER A 94 8.92 -2.06 -16.32
N ASN A 95 8.16 -2.42 -17.36
CA ASN A 95 7.81 -1.54 -18.47
C ASN A 95 6.60 -0.64 -18.14
N TYR A 96 6.02 -0.80 -16.96
CA TYR A 96 4.85 -0.06 -16.51
C TYR A 96 5.09 0.44 -15.08
N TRP A 97 4.87 1.73 -14.87
CA TRP A 97 4.87 2.36 -13.56
C TRP A 97 3.62 3.20 -13.42
N VAL A 98 3.07 3.27 -12.22
CA VAL A 98 1.93 4.11 -11.92
C VAL A 98 2.12 4.79 -10.58
N PHE A 99 1.44 5.91 -10.39
CA PHE A 99 1.34 6.59 -9.11
C PHE A 99 0.14 7.53 -9.15
N ARG A 100 -0.29 7.99 -7.97
CA ARG A 100 -1.28 9.05 -7.84
C ARG A 100 -0.64 10.37 -7.47
N VAL A 101 -1.22 11.47 -7.97
CA VAL A 101 -0.78 12.83 -7.65
C VAL A 101 -1.90 13.55 -6.93
N TYR A 102 -1.58 14.07 -5.74
CA TYR A 102 -2.52 14.81 -4.88
C TYR A 102 -2.22 16.31 -4.84
N PRO A 103 -3.18 17.14 -4.39
CA PRO A 103 -3.07 18.57 -4.52
C PRO A 103 -1.85 19.10 -3.78
N PHE A 104 -1.19 20.06 -4.41
CA PHE A 104 -0.18 20.86 -3.75
C PHE A 104 -0.83 21.52 -2.53
N GLY A 105 -0.24 21.37 -1.33
CA GLY A 105 -0.72 22.07 -0.15
C GLY A 105 -0.80 23.60 -0.37
N LYS A 106 -1.41 24.33 0.58
CA LYS A 106 -1.76 25.78 0.48
C LYS A 106 -0.84 26.58 -0.46
N CYS A 107 -1.42 27.03 -1.58
CA CYS A 107 -0.87 28.05 -2.45
C CYS A 107 -1.91 29.15 -2.71
N PRO A 108 -1.57 30.42 -2.46
CA PRO A 108 -2.35 31.55 -2.93
C PRO A 108 -2.13 31.89 -4.41
N ASP A 109 -1.04 31.43 -5.06
CA ASP A 109 -0.70 31.76 -6.46
C ASP A 109 -0.01 30.60 -7.22
N ASP A 110 -0.60 30.20 -8.35
CA ASP A 110 -0.21 29.04 -9.19
C ASP A 110 1.05 29.28 -10.05
N ASN A 111 1.48 30.53 -10.25
CA ASN A 111 2.56 30.90 -11.18
C ASN A 111 4.00 30.40 -10.82
N TYR A 112 4.16 29.51 -9.83
CA TYR A 112 5.46 29.17 -9.24
C TYR A 112 5.65 27.68 -8.93
N LEU A 113 5.27 26.75 -9.79
CA LEU A 113 5.67 25.34 -9.60
C LEU A 113 7.17 25.12 -9.92
N PRO A 114 7.85 24.14 -9.29
CA PRO A 114 9.18 23.69 -9.70
C PRO A 114 9.07 22.90 -11.01
N ASP A 115 10.19 22.67 -11.66
CA ASP A 115 10.25 21.70 -12.74
C ASP A 115 10.31 20.30 -12.13
N TYR A 116 9.68 19.33 -12.79
CA TYR A 116 9.58 17.97 -12.31
C TYR A 116 10.15 16.99 -13.31
N TRP A 117 11.00 16.09 -12.84
CA TRP A 117 11.53 15.01 -13.66
C TRP A 117 11.26 13.67 -13.00
N ILE A 118 11.26 12.63 -13.84
CA ILE A 118 11.33 11.25 -13.43
C ILE A 118 12.61 10.68 -14.02
N ARG A 119 13.37 10.02 -13.16
CA ARG A 119 14.57 9.25 -13.52
C ARG A 119 14.31 7.79 -13.31
N PHE A 120 14.79 7.00 -14.26
CA PHE A 120 14.78 5.55 -14.14
C PHE A 120 16.20 5.01 -14.07
N TYR A 121 16.38 3.99 -13.25
CA TYR A 121 17.65 3.29 -13.08
C TYR A 121 17.48 1.83 -13.49
N ASN A 122 18.55 1.23 -14.01
CA ASN A 122 18.59 -0.19 -14.33
C ASN A 122 18.80 -1.04 -13.06
N SER A 123 18.81 -2.36 -13.21
CA SER A 123 18.93 -3.31 -12.09
C SER A 123 20.25 -3.22 -11.31
N SER A 124 21.29 -2.66 -11.92
CA SER A 124 22.60 -2.40 -11.30
C SER A 124 22.66 -1.02 -10.61
N GLY A 125 21.57 -0.26 -10.61
CA GLY A 125 21.48 1.06 -10.00
C GLY A 125 22.08 2.20 -10.84
N GLY A 126 22.47 1.93 -12.08
CA GLY A 126 22.91 2.93 -13.05
C GLY A 126 21.73 3.72 -13.60
N LEU A 127 21.87 5.04 -13.72
CA LEU A 127 20.86 5.91 -14.33
C LEU A 127 20.72 5.55 -15.81
N ILE A 128 19.50 5.27 -16.25
CA ILE A 128 19.16 5.05 -17.66
C ILE A 128 19.03 6.41 -18.34
N ASP A 129 18.06 7.21 -17.90
CA ASP A 129 17.84 8.58 -18.37
C ASP A 129 16.94 9.37 -17.40
N GLU A 130 16.70 10.64 -17.73
CA GLU A 130 15.83 11.60 -17.05
C GLU A 130 14.85 12.22 -18.07
N GLY A 131 13.56 12.31 -17.71
CA GLY A 131 12.55 12.97 -18.54
C GLY A 131 11.52 13.73 -17.71
N GLY A 132 10.66 14.51 -18.36
CA GLY A 132 9.52 15.16 -17.74
C GLY A 132 9.58 16.68 -17.67
N SER A 133 10.65 17.27 -17.12
CA SER A 133 10.85 18.73 -16.95
C SER A 133 9.55 19.59 -16.90
N ASN A 134 9.40 20.53 -17.85
CA ASN A 134 8.23 21.37 -18.01
C ASN A 134 6.95 20.57 -18.34
N PHE A 135 7.06 19.48 -19.08
CA PHE A 135 5.92 18.64 -19.45
C PHE A 135 5.21 18.07 -18.21
N LEU A 136 5.95 17.45 -17.29
CA LEU A 136 5.38 16.97 -16.01
C LEU A 136 4.92 18.12 -15.12
N ARG A 137 5.60 19.27 -15.13
CA ARG A 137 5.13 20.46 -14.40
C ARG A 137 3.72 20.87 -14.86
N TYR A 138 3.49 21.00 -16.16
CA TYR A 138 2.18 21.36 -16.70
C TYR A 138 1.11 20.30 -16.38
N LEU A 139 1.49 19.02 -16.42
CA LEU A 139 0.56 17.95 -16.06
C LEU A 139 0.20 18.00 -14.58
N PHE A 140 1.17 18.08 -13.67
CA PHE A 140 0.88 18.15 -12.24
C PHE A 140 0.11 19.42 -11.88
N GLU A 141 0.32 20.54 -12.56
CA GLU A 141 -0.52 21.74 -12.40
C GLU A 141 -1.98 21.49 -12.79
N SER A 142 -2.22 20.69 -13.83
CA SER A 142 -3.56 20.47 -14.38
C SER A 142 -4.29 19.28 -13.74
N TYR A 143 -3.56 18.26 -13.30
CA TYR A 143 -4.07 16.97 -12.84
C TYR A 143 -3.35 16.57 -11.56
N HIS A 144 -3.90 17.02 -10.43
CA HIS A 144 -3.37 16.75 -9.09
C HIS A 144 -4.46 16.44 -8.08
N ASN A 145 -5.70 16.14 -8.47
CA ASN A 145 -6.80 15.91 -7.53
C ASN A 145 -6.91 14.44 -7.10
N GLY A 146 -5.78 13.80 -6.84
CA GLY A 146 -5.67 12.35 -6.70
C GLY A 146 -5.68 11.63 -8.04
N ASP A 147 -5.28 12.31 -9.12
CA ASP A 147 -5.27 11.78 -10.48
C ASP A 147 -4.23 10.67 -10.66
N GLN A 148 -4.54 9.68 -11.49
CA GLN A 148 -3.68 8.54 -11.78
C GLN A 148 -2.74 8.86 -12.95
N TYR A 149 -1.45 8.65 -12.74
CA TYR A 149 -0.41 8.78 -13.76
C TYR A 149 0.14 7.41 -14.10
N GLU A 150 0.03 7.00 -15.35
CA GLU A 150 0.56 5.73 -15.86
C GLU A 150 1.69 6.00 -16.85
N LEU A 151 2.84 5.38 -16.62
CA LEU A 151 4.04 5.44 -17.44
C LEU A 151 4.21 4.10 -18.13
N LEU A 152 4.08 4.09 -19.46
CA LEU A 152 4.20 2.87 -20.26
C LEU A 152 5.40 2.96 -21.20
N ARG A 153 6.41 2.12 -20.97
CA ARG A 153 7.56 1.97 -21.85
C ARG A 153 7.20 1.13 -23.07
N SER A 154 7.51 1.65 -24.26
CA SER A 154 7.45 0.91 -25.53
C SER A 154 8.68 1.24 -26.36
N GLY A 155 9.47 0.22 -26.71
CA GLY A 155 10.80 0.47 -27.30
C GLY A 155 11.65 1.33 -26.37
N ASN A 156 12.18 2.45 -26.89
CA ASN A 156 13.05 3.37 -26.13
C ASN A 156 12.32 4.64 -25.66
N THR A 157 10.98 4.67 -25.72
CA THR A 157 10.15 5.78 -25.24
C THR A 157 9.30 5.35 -24.05
N ILE A 158 8.90 6.31 -23.22
CA ILE A 158 7.92 6.11 -22.14
C ILE A 158 6.77 7.08 -22.41
N ALA A 159 5.59 6.53 -22.70
CA ALA A 159 4.36 7.29 -22.80
C ALA A 159 3.83 7.63 -21.41
N VAL A 160 3.27 8.83 -21.26
CA VAL A 160 2.59 9.29 -20.06
C VAL A 160 1.09 9.35 -20.32
N TYR A 161 0.33 8.66 -19.50
CA TYR A 161 -1.13 8.73 -19.46
C TYR A 161 -1.57 9.35 -18.14
N VAL A 162 -2.59 10.19 -18.21
CA VAL A 162 -3.28 10.71 -17.01
C VAL A 162 -4.73 10.27 -17.11
N ASN A 163 -5.20 9.55 -16.09
CA ASN A 163 -6.57 9.00 -16.03
C ASN A 163 -6.94 8.21 -17.31
N GLY A 164 -5.99 7.44 -17.85
CA GLY A 164 -6.14 6.67 -19.09
C GLY A 164 -6.01 7.44 -20.41
N THR A 165 -5.82 8.76 -20.37
CA THR A 165 -5.66 9.62 -21.55
C THR A 165 -4.18 9.83 -21.87
N TYR A 166 -3.77 9.58 -23.10
CA TYR A 166 -2.38 9.83 -23.54
C TYR A 166 -2.08 11.32 -23.54
N MET A 167 -1.02 11.72 -22.82
CA MET A 167 -0.62 13.13 -22.70
C MET A 167 0.62 13.47 -23.54
N GLY A 168 1.39 12.47 -23.95
CA GLY A 168 2.66 12.64 -24.64
C GLY A 168 3.71 11.65 -24.13
N ASP A 169 4.92 11.76 -24.65
CA ASP A 169 6.06 10.98 -24.18
C ASP A 169 6.84 11.78 -23.11
N LEU A 170 7.36 11.06 -22.11
CA LEU A 170 8.12 11.62 -20.98
C LEU A 170 9.38 12.39 -21.43
N GLY A 171 9.87 12.16 -22.64
CA GLY A 171 11.21 12.58 -23.09
C GLY A 171 12.29 11.59 -22.65
N GLY A 172 13.55 11.85 -23.01
CA GLY A 172 14.68 10.93 -22.74
C GLY A 172 14.77 9.74 -23.71
N VAL A 173 15.76 8.87 -23.49
CA VAL A 173 16.08 7.66 -24.25
C VAL A 173 16.19 6.46 -23.29
N TRP A 174 15.17 5.61 -23.30
CA TRP A 174 15.04 4.52 -22.34
C TRP A 174 15.53 3.19 -22.93
N ASN A 175 16.83 3.11 -23.22
CA ASN A 175 17.47 1.97 -23.91
C ASN A 175 17.58 0.68 -23.07
N GLU A 176 17.33 0.77 -21.76
CA GLU A 176 17.33 -0.35 -20.81
C GLU A 176 15.97 -0.49 -20.10
N MET A 177 15.77 -1.59 -19.38
CA MET A 177 14.56 -1.81 -18.57
C MET A 177 14.63 -0.98 -17.27
N PRO A 178 13.65 -0.11 -16.99
CA PRO A 178 13.53 0.56 -15.71
C PRO A 178 13.33 -0.41 -14.55
N CYS A 179 14.12 -0.28 -13.48
CA CYS A 179 14.05 -1.12 -12.29
C CYS A 179 13.96 -0.36 -10.96
N ASN A 180 14.31 0.92 -10.95
CA ASN A 180 14.04 1.83 -9.83
C ASN A 180 13.60 3.18 -10.40
N ILE A 181 12.73 3.87 -9.66
CA ILE A 181 12.21 5.20 -10.01
C ILE A 181 12.73 6.23 -9.00
N GLU A 182 13.11 7.41 -9.48
CA GLU A 182 13.35 8.60 -8.67
C GLU A 182 12.50 9.75 -9.21
N PHE A 183 11.79 10.42 -8.31
CA PHE A 183 11.09 11.66 -8.62
C PHE A 183 12.02 12.82 -8.29
N VAL A 184 12.09 13.83 -9.15
CA VAL A 184 12.96 14.97 -8.95
C VAL A 184 12.12 16.24 -9.05
N ALA A 185 12.04 16.99 -7.96
CA ALA A 185 11.55 18.35 -7.99
C ALA A 185 12.74 19.29 -7.90
N LYS A 186 12.94 20.16 -8.89
CA LYS A 186 14.03 21.15 -8.88
C LYS A 186 13.51 22.54 -9.22
N LYS A 187 13.97 23.52 -8.44
CA LYS A 187 13.68 24.92 -8.69
C LYS A 187 14.78 25.83 -8.18
N ARG A 188 15.04 26.91 -8.91
CA ARG A 188 15.79 28.06 -8.40
C ARG A 188 14.81 29.02 -7.74
N THR A 189 14.96 29.28 -6.44
CA THR A 189 14.10 30.23 -5.72
C THR A 189 14.72 31.64 -5.73
N MET A 190 13.88 32.66 -5.85
CA MET A 190 14.26 34.08 -5.73
C MET A 190 13.29 34.77 -4.77
N GLY A 191 13.51 34.62 -3.46
CA GLY A 191 12.65 35.21 -2.42
C GLY A 191 11.98 34.18 -1.51
N TYR A 192 11.26 34.68 -0.51
CA TYR A 192 10.53 33.86 0.45
C TYR A 192 9.19 33.45 -0.15
N TYR A 193 8.93 32.15 -0.21
CA TYR A 193 7.68 31.60 -0.70
C TYR A 193 7.13 30.59 0.30
N ASP A 194 5.79 30.52 0.35
CA ASP A 194 5.11 29.48 1.12
C ASP A 194 5.52 28.08 0.65
N GLN A 195 5.46 27.13 1.58
CA GLN A 195 5.88 25.75 1.34
C GLN A 195 4.96 25.09 0.30
N LYS A 196 5.47 24.82 -0.91
CA LYS A 196 4.81 23.91 -1.86
C LYS A 196 5.33 22.48 -1.71
N ARG A 197 4.42 21.51 -1.84
CA ARG A 197 4.73 20.09 -1.73
C ARG A 197 4.02 19.34 -2.85
N LEU A 198 4.75 18.60 -3.68
CA LEU A 198 4.14 17.58 -4.54
C LEU A 198 3.84 16.36 -3.67
N ARG A 199 2.67 15.76 -3.81
CA ARG A 199 2.27 14.58 -3.03
C ARG A 199 2.00 13.41 -3.97
N LEU A 200 2.66 12.30 -3.69
CA LEU A 200 2.63 11.08 -4.48
C LEU A 200 2.19 9.90 -3.62
N ASP A 201 1.44 8.98 -4.19
CA ASP A 201 0.90 7.82 -3.49
C ASP A 201 0.70 6.63 -4.43
N ASP A 202 0.37 5.46 -3.86
CA ASP A 202 0.04 4.23 -4.56
C ASP A 202 1.04 3.89 -5.69
N ILE A 203 2.34 4.07 -5.45
CA ILE A 203 3.36 3.91 -6.49
C ILE A 203 3.51 2.42 -6.77
N SER A 204 3.34 1.98 -8.02
CA SER A 204 3.27 0.55 -8.35
C SER A 204 3.84 0.21 -9.72
N THR A 205 4.33 -1.03 -9.86
CA THR A 205 4.73 -1.62 -11.14
C THR A 205 3.64 -2.46 -11.81
N THR A 206 2.52 -2.73 -11.14
CA THR A 206 1.39 -3.49 -11.70
C THR A 206 0.22 -2.61 -12.03
N GLY A 207 -0.04 -1.59 -11.21
CA GLY A 207 -1.22 -0.75 -11.31
C GLY A 207 -2.35 -1.14 -10.38
N ASP A 208 -2.31 -2.36 -9.87
CA ASP A 208 -3.38 -2.98 -9.10
C ASP A 208 -3.11 -2.77 -7.62
N VAL A 209 -3.79 -1.78 -7.04
CA VAL A 209 -3.64 -1.34 -5.65
C VAL A 209 -5.01 -1.24 -5.01
N ILE A 210 -5.14 -1.80 -3.82
CA ILE A 210 -6.23 -1.48 -2.90
C ILE A 210 -5.61 -1.24 -1.53
N SER A 211 -6.07 -0.21 -0.85
CA SER A 211 -5.46 0.25 0.39
C SER A 211 -6.54 0.75 1.35
N THR A 212 -6.52 0.22 2.56
CA THR A 212 -7.36 0.64 3.68
C THR A 212 -6.56 1.61 4.58
N PHE A 213 -6.85 1.66 5.87
CA PHE A 213 -6.04 2.38 6.85
C PHE A 213 -4.76 1.58 7.21
N PRO A 214 -3.75 2.19 7.87
CA PRO A 214 -2.53 1.49 8.27
C PRO A 214 -2.78 0.15 8.95
N GLN A 215 -2.03 -0.89 8.59
CA GLN A 215 -2.25 -2.25 9.08
C GLN A 215 -2.00 -2.41 10.58
N SER A 216 -1.26 -1.48 11.21
CA SER A 216 -1.07 -1.45 12.67
C SER A 216 -2.26 -0.85 13.42
N TRP A 217 -3.22 -0.22 12.73
CA TRP A 217 -4.43 0.35 13.30
C TRP A 217 -5.55 -0.70 13.38
N PHE A 218 -6.61 -0.40 14.13
CA PHE A 218 -7.72 -1.34 14.31
C PHE A 218 -9.04 -0.65 14.63
N ILE A 219 -10.13 -1.31 14.26
CA ILE A 219 -11.48 -0.96 14.70
C ILE A 219 -11.73 -1.63 16.04
N LEU A 220 -12.25 -0.87 17.00
CA LEU A 220 -12.57 -1.31 18.35
C LEU A 220 -14.07 -1.20 18.63
N ARG A 221 -14.68 -2.31 19.05
CA ARG A 221 -15.99 -2.38 19.69
C ARG A 221 -15.83 -2.50 21.21
N ASN A 222 -16.36 -1.54 21.96
CA ASN A 222 -16.43 -1.58 23.40
C ASN A 222 -17.88 -1.77 23.85
N TRP A 223 -18.17 -2.94 24.40
CA TRP A 223 -19.52 -3.32 24.84
C TRP A 223 -19.95 -2.64 26.13
N ASP A 224 -19.00 -2.33 27.02
CA ASP A 224 -19.31 -1.72 28.31
C ASP A 224 -19.34 -0.19 28.23
N ASN A 225 -18.66 0.38 27.23
CA ASN A 225 -18.60 1.82 26.99
C ASN A 225 -18.69 2.12 25.48
N PRO A 226 -19.90 2.23 24.92
CA PRO A 226 -20.09 2.51 23.49
C PRO A 226 -19.43 3.80 22.99
N ASP A 227 -19.22 4.79 23.88
CA ASP A 227 -18.51 6.03 23.52
C ASP A 227 -17.02 5.82 23.24
N ALA A 228 -16.47 4.66 23.62
CA ALA A 228 -15.11 4.23 23.32
C ALA A 228 -15.02 3.37 22.04
N ASN A 229 -16.11 3.24 21.28
CA ASN A 229 -16.05 2.66 19.94
C ASN A 229 -15.26 3.56 18.99
N GLY A 230 -14.57 2.97 18.02
CA GLY A 230 -13.92 3.73 16.96
C GLY A 230 -12.84 2.98 16.18
N LEU A 231 -12.27 3.67 15.21
CA LEU A 231 -10.99 3.34 14.58
C LEU A 231 -9.86 3.98 15.40
N TYR A 232 -8.88 3.18 15.79
CA TYR A 232 -7.76 3.58 16.64
C TYR A 232 -6.42 3.38 15.94
N GLU A 233 -5.48 4.27 16.25
CA GLU A 233 -4.07 4.07 15.88
C GLU A 233 -3.46 2.92 16.68
N GLU A 234 -2.23 2.52 16.32
CA GLU A 234 -1.52 1.40 16.94
C GLU A 234 -1.30 1.53 18.45
N ASP A 235 -1.33 2.76 18.98
CA ASP A 235 -1.19 3.04 20.42
C ASP A 235 -2.41 2.59 21.26
N GLY A 236 -3.54 2.30 20.60
CA GLY A 236 -4.80 1.93 21.22
C GLY A 236 -5.48 3.02 22.06
N THR A 237 -5.00 4.27 21.98
CA THR A 237 -5.54 5.43 22.72
C THR A 237 -5.99 6.57 21.82
N THR A 238 -5.31 6.75 20.68
CA THR A 238 -5.62 7.79 19.71
C THR A 238 -6.75 7.32 18.81
N ARG A 239 -7.97 7.80 19.09
CA ARG A 239 -9.12 7.54 18.22
C ARG A 239 -9.07 8.44 16.99
N VAL A 240 -9.04 7.82 15.82
CA VAL A 240 -8.99 8.47 14.51
C VAL A 240 -10.39 8.81 13.98
N SER A 241 -11.35 7.91 14.19
CA SER A 241 -12.70 8.06 13.69
C SER A 241 -13.70 7.31 14.58
N THR A 242 -14.92 7.82 14.67
CA THR A 242 -16.00 7.16 15.43
C THR A 242 -16.79 6.18 14.60
N HIS A 243 -16.93 6.42 13.29
CA HIS A 243 -17.84 5.65 12.43
C HIS A 243 -17.28 5.21 11.09
N THR A 244 -16.30 5.94 10.55
CA THR A 244 -15.91 5.78 9.14
C THR A 244 -14.44 5.51 8.93
N PHE A 245 -14.15 4.78 7.86
CA PHE A 245 -12.82 4.67 7.28
C PHE A 245 -12.92 4.72 5.76
N ASN A 246 -11.79 4.90 5.08
CA ASN A 246 -11.71 4.96 3.63
C ASN A 246 -10.99 3.73 3.07
N ILE A 247 -11.45 3.29 1.91
CA ILE A 247 -10.74 2.35 1.05
C ILE A 247 -10.42 3.09 -0.24
N ARG A 248 -9.15 3.08 -0.62
CA ARG A 248 -8.66 3.62 -1.87
C ARG A 248 -8.34 2.46 -2.80
N TYR A 249 -8.55 2.70 -4.08
CA TYR A 249 -8.26 1.71 -5.10
C TYR A 249 -7.64 2.37 -6.31
N MET A 250 -6.88 1.57 -7.03
CA MET A 250 -6.33 1.87 -8.33
C MET A 250 -6.16 0.55 -9.09
N TRP A 251 -6.39 0.54 -10.40
CA TRP A 251 -6.00 -0.58 -11.26
C TRP A 251 -5.29 -0.06 -12.49
N ARG A 252 -4.51 -0.94 -13.14
CA ARG A 252 -3.89 -0.63 -14.43
C ARG A 252 -4.96 -0.41 -15.48
N ASN A 253 -5.05 0.80 -16.02
CA ASN A 253 -5.97 1.11 -17.10
C ASN A 253 -5.32 0.82 -18.45
N VAL A 254 -4.05 1.20 -18.63
CA VAL A 254 -3.35 1.15 -19.91
C VAL A 254 -2.49 -0.11 -20.02
N THR A 255 -2.82 -0.99 -20.98
CA THR A 255 -2.02 -2.21 -21.26
C THR A 255 -1.07 -2.01 -22.43
N SER A 256 -1.49 -1.25 -23.44
CA SER A 256 -0.70 -0.83 -24.59
C SER A 256 -1.15 0.56 -25.04
N TYR A 257 -0.53 1.12 -26.08
CA TYR A 257 -0.90 2.46 -26.58
C TYR A 257 -2.38 2.55 -26.98
N SER A 258 -2.92 1.48 -27.56
CA SER A 258 -4.29 1.43 -28.10
C SER A 258 -5.27 0.61 -27.27
N GLU A 259 -4.81 -0.11 -26.24
CA GLU A 259 -5.65 -1.03 -25.48
C GLU A 259 -5.79 -0.59 -24.02
N ARG A 260 -6.92 -0.96 -23.43
CA ARG A 260 -7.24 -0.70 -22.03
C ARG A 260 -7.66 -2.00 -21.36
N ASN A 261 -7.36 -2.13 -20.08
CA ASN A 261 -7.96 -3.18 -19.27
C ASN A 261 -9.46 -2.90 -19.09
N PRO A 262 -10.30 -3.95 -19.02
CA PRO A 262 -11.67 -3.77 -18.56
C PRO A 262 -11.69 -3.21 -17.13
N PRO A 263 -12.67 -2.35 -16.80
CA PRO A 263 -12.76 -1.75 -15.49
C PRO A 263 -12.98 -2.81 -14.40
N CYS A 264 -12.44 -2.54 -13.21
CA CYS A 264 -12.93 -3.21 -12.00
C CYS A 264 -14.36 -2.74 -11.71
N ASP A 265 -15.17 -3.57 -11.07
CA ASP A 265 -16.62 -3.33 -10.95
C ASP A 265 -17.14 -3.24 -9.52
N LYS A 266 -16.41 -3.78 -8.54
CA LYS A 266 -16.79 -3.68 -7.12
C LYS A 266 -15.61 -3.89 -6.18
N ILE A 267 -15.84 -3.51 -4.93
CA ILE A 267 -15.03 -3.90 -3.77
C ILE A 267 -15.86 -4.86 -2.91
N ILE A 268 -15.24 -5.96 -2.47
CA ILE A 268 -15.83 -6.92 -1.53
C ILE A 268 -15.05 -6.86 -0.22
N ILE A 269 -15.77 -6.80 0.90
CA ILE A 269 -15.20 -6.94 2.24
C ILE A 269 -15.74 -8.22 2.84
N LYS A 270 -14.85 -9.10 3.29
CA LYS A 270 -15.23 -10.39 3.89
C LYS A 270 -14.42 -10.68 5.15
N HIS A 271 -15.05 -11.37 6.08
CA HIS A 271 -14.36 -11.88 7.25
C HIS A 271 -13.39 -12.99 6.82
N PHE A 272 -12.10 -12.85 7.14
CA PHE A 272 -11.03 -13.67 6.56
C PHE A 272 -11.19 -15.16 6.86
N THR A 273 -11.58 -15.52 8.08
CA THR A 273 -11.65 -16.93 8.50
C THR A 273 -12.92 -17.64 8.02
N SER A 274 -14.07 -16.97 8.01
CA SER A 274 -15.33 -17.57 7.57
C SER A 274 -15.59 -17.42 6.06
N GLY A 275 -14.94 -16.45 5.40
CA GLY A 275 -15.24 -16.05 4.03
C GLY A 275 -16.58 -15.33 3.87
N GLU A 276 -17.26 -15.01 4.97
CA GLU A 276 -18.55 -14.30 4.97
C GLU A 276 -18.38 -12.88 4.43
N ILE A 277 -19.15 -12.54 3.40
CA ILE A 277 -19.15 -11.21 2.81
C ILE A 277 -19.99 -10.29 3.70
N VAL A 278 -19.34 -9.29 4.29
CA VAL A 278 -20.01 -8.27 5.12
C VAL A 278 -20.36 -7.02 4.32
N ASN A 279 -19.70 -6.79 3.18
CA ASN A 279 -20.04 -5.69 2.28
C ASN A 279 -19.66 -6.00 0.83
N GLN A 280 -20.47 -5.50 -0.10
CA GLN A 280 -20.18 -5.46 -1.53
C GLN A 280 -20.61 -4.11 -2.11
N THR A 281 -19.64 -3.31 -2.55
CA THR A 281 -19.89 -1.96 -3.08
C THR A 281 -19.52 -1.89 -4.55
N PRO A 282 -20.46 -1.56 -5.47
CA PRO A 282 -20.11 -1.30 -6.86
C PRO A 282 -19.26 -0.03 -6.99
N ILE A 283 -18.34 -0.01 -7.95
CA ILE A 283 -17.47 1.15 -8.22
C ILE A 283 -17.66 1.68 -9.65
N PRO A 284 -17.44 2.99 -9.89
CA PRO A 284 -17.46 3.53 -11.23
C PRO A 284 -16.34 2.92 -12.10
N PRO A 285 -16.45 2.98 -13.44
CA PRO A 285 -15.42 2.46 -14.36
C PRO A 285 -14.11 3.25 -14.35
N GLN A 286 -13.97 4.24 -13.46
CA GLN A 286 -12.77 5.04 -13.28
C GLN A 286 -11.68 4.23 -12.56
N SER A 287 -10.48 4.16 -13.12
CA SER A 287 -9.39 3.29 -12.66
C SER A 287 -8.73 3.62 -11.34
N PHE A 288 -9.30 4.54 -10.58
CA PHE A 288 -8.85 4.93 -9.25
C PHE A 288 -9.98 5.61 -8.51
N GLY A 289 -9.92 5.61 -7.18
CA GLY A 289 -10.92 6.30 -6.38
C GLY A 289 -10.79 6.08 -4.89
N LYS A 290 -11.81 6.54 -4.17
CA LYS A 290 -11.96 6.39 -2.73
C LYS A 290 -13.41 6.09 -2.40
N ILE A 291 -13.64 5.15 -1.51
CA ILE A 291 -14.96 4.86 -0.92
C ILE A 291 -14.85 5.03 0.59
N THR A 292 -15.80 5.74 1.17
CA THR A 292 -15.93 5.86 2.62
C THR A 292 -16.97 4.84 3.11
N TYR A 293 -16.57 3.99 4.05
CA TYR A 293 -17.44 2.99 4.66
C TYR A 293 -17.82 3.43 6.07
N ASN A 294 -19.08 3.21 6.46
CA ASN A 294 -19.48 3.25 7.86
C ASN A 294 -19.22 1.88 8.48
N PHE A 295 -18.13 1.74 9.24
CA PHE A 295 -17.77 0.47 9.87
C PHE A 295 -18.73 0.10 11.00
N THR A 296 -19.39 1.07 11.64
CA THR A 296 -20.35 0.76 12.70
C THR A 296 -21.61 0.11 12.13
N GLU A 297 -22.11 0.60 11.00
CA GLU A 297 -23.24 -0.04 10.30
C GLU A 297 -22.86 -1.41 9.69
N MET A 298 -21.61 -1.56 9.27
CA MET A 298 -21.13 -2.77 8.59
C MET A 298 -20.77 -3.90 9.56
N LEU A 299 -20.24 -3.59 10.75
CA LEU A 299 -19.60 -4.57 11.63
C LEU A 299 -20.27 -4.71 12.99
N PHE A 300 -21.02 -3.71 13.47
CA PHE A 300 -21.57 -3.73 14.82
C PHE A 300 -23.03 -4.16 14.81
N HIS A 301 -23.30 -5.27 15.49
CA HIS A 301 -24.62 -5.85 15.63
C HIS A 301 -25.17 -5.60 17.04
N ASP A 302 -26.46 -5.83 17.21
CA ASP A 302 -27.11 -5.74 18.51
C ASP A 302 -26.75 -6.93 19.42
N ASP A 303 -26.51 -8.12 18.85
CA ASP A 303 -26.03 -9.31 19.57
C ASP A 303 -24.50 -9.44 19.48
N PRO A 304 -23.76 -9.46 20.61
CA PRO A 304 -22.31 -9.67 20.63
C PRO A 304 -21.81 -10.95 19.95
N LYS A 305 -22.68 -11.94 19.73
CA LYS A 305 -22.32 -13.20 19.04
C LYS A 305 -22.37 -13.08 17.51
N GLU A 306 -23.02 -12.03 17.00
CA GLU A 306 -23.12 -11.77 15.58
C GLU A 306 -21.88 -11.04 15.05
N ASP A 307 -21.29 -10.15 15.85
CA ASP A 307 -20.00 -9.51 15.56
C ASP A 307 -18.91 -10.56 15.28
N LYS A 308 -18.30 -10.48 14.09
CA LYS A 308 -17.16 -11.33 13.72
C LYS A 308 -15.86 -10.57 13.97
N TYR A 309 -15.24 -10.80 15.11
CA TYR A 309 -13.93 -10.20 15.42
C TYR A 309 -12.80 -10.92 14.69
N GLY A 310 -11.80 -10.17 14.26
CA GLY A 310 -10.59 -10.68 13.62
C GLY A 310 -10.20 -9.87 12.39
N LEU A 311 -9.54 -10.56 11.46
CA LEU A 311 -9.04 -9.99 10.22
C LEU A 311 -10.14 -9.98 9.14
N TYR A 312 -10.21 -8.89 8.40
CA TYR A 312 -11.07 -8.75 7.23
C TYR A 312 -10.23 -8.58 5.98
N GLU A 313 -10.61 -9.28 4.91
CA GLU A 313 -10.01 -9.16 3.58
C GLU A 313 -10.86 -8.22 2.73
N VAL A 314 -10.19 -7.29 2.07
CA VAL A 314 -10.78 -6.33 1.14
C VAL A 314 -10.26 -6.65 -0.25
N ASP A 315 -11.17 -7.05 -1.14
CA ASP A 315 -10.85 -7.43 -2.52
C ASP A 315 -11.31 -6.34 -3.50
N LEU A 316 -10.41 -5.90 -4.38
CA LEU A 316 -10.76 -5.19 -5.60
C LEU A 316 -11.12 -6.22 -6.69
N MET A 317 -12.34 -6.16 -7.20
CA MET A 317 -12.88 -7.18 -8.10
C MET A 317 -13.01 -6.68 -9.54
N ARG A 318 -12.76 -7.58 -10.48
CA ARG A 318 -13.10 -7.45 -11.90
C ARG A 318 -13.86 -8.71 -12.31
N GLY A 319 -15.18 -8.61 -12.43
CA GLY A 319 -16.05 -9.76 -12.59
C GLY A 319 -15.93 -10.72 -11.40
N SER A 320 -15.43 -11.93 -11.68
CA SER A 320 -15.17 -12.96 -10.66
C SER A 320 -13.75 -12.91 -10.09
N ASP A 321 -12.86 -12.14 -10.70
CA ASP A 321 -11.43 -12.20 -10.39
C ASP A 321 -11.06 -11.14 -9.36
N VAL A 322 -10.22 -11.54 -8.40
CA VAL A 322 -9.60 -10.61 -7.45
C VAL A 322 -8.35 -10.02 -8.09
N ILE A 323 -8.33 -8.69 -8.22
CA ILE A 323 -7.25 -7.94 -8.87
C ILE A 323 -6.23 -7.44 -7.86
N ALA A 324 -6.68 -6.98 -6.70
CA ALA A 324 -5.83 -6.55 -5.60
C ALA A 324 -6.50 -6.88 -4.26
N LYS A 325 -5.70 -6.99 -3.20
CA LYS A 325 -6.15 -7.30 -1.85
C LYS A 325 -5.48 -6.43 -0.80
N ASP A 326 -6.21 -6.09 0.24
CA ASP A 326 -5.69 -5.53 1.49
C ASP A 326 -6.49 -6.06 2.69
N TYR A 327 -6.07 -5.74 3.90
CA TYR A 327 -6.67 -6.25 5.12
C TYR A 327 -6.81 -5.19 6.19
N PHE A 328 -7.83 -5.33 7.04
CA PHE A 328 -7.98 -4.53 8.25
C PHE A 328 -8.40 -5.37 9.45
N PHE A 329 -8.16 -4.84 10.65
CA PHE A 329 -8.44 -5.51 11.91
C PHE A 329 -9.67 -4.95 12.62
N PHE A 330 -10.51 -5.85 13.15
CA PHE A 330 -11.64 -5.53 14.00
C PHE A 330 -11.60 -6.35 15.29
N THR A 331 -11.59 -5.69 16.45
CA THR A 331 -11.53 -6.32 17.77
C THR A 331 -12.54 -5.73 18.74
N TYR A 332 -12.59 -6.28 19.96
CA TYR A 332 -13.47 -5.84 21.02
C TYR A 332 -12.81 -5.78 22.39
N VAL A 333 -13.42 -4.98 23.26
CA VAL A 333 -13.16 -4.97 24.70
C VAL A 333 -14.48 -5.16 25.44
N SER A 334 -14.45 -6.05 26.43
CA SER A 334 -15.48 -6.19 27.46
C SER A 334 -14.85 -6.57 28.80
N ALA A 335 -15.45 -6.13 29.90
CA ALA A 335 -15.11 -6.43 31.28
C ALA A 335 -15.24 -7.93 31.58
N GLN A 336 -16.12 -8.63 30.85
CA GLN A 336 -16.13 -10.08 30.79
C GLN A 336 -15.25 -10.54 29.63
N LYS A 337 -13.92 -10.53 29.83
CA LYS A 337 -12.99 -11.14 28.85
C LYS A 337 -13.28 -12.64 28.74
N ALA A 338 -14.09 -13.03 27.76
CA ALA A 338 -14.08 -14.40 27.27
C ALA A 338 -12.76 -14.60 26.52
N SER A 339 -11.95 -15.57 26.95
CA SER A 339 -10.69 -15.89 26.26
C SER A 339 -10.97 -16.42 24.86
N SER A 340 -10.35 -15.85 23.83
CA SER A 340 -10.49 -16.28 22.42
C SER A 340 -9.69 -17.55 22.09
N GLY A 341 -9.20 -18.26 23.10
CA GLY A 341 -8.39 -19.46 22.94
C GLY A 341 -7.37 -19.60 24.06
N THR A 342 -6.50 -20.59 23.92
CA THR A 342 -5.52 -20.95 24.94
C THR A 342 -4.18 -21.27 24.32
N ILE A 343 -3.12 -20.74 24.92
CA ILE A 343 -1.74 -21.18 24.71
C ILE A 343 -1.29 -21.78 26.05
N SER A 344 -1.12 -23.09 26.11
CA SER A 344 -0.83 -23.80 27.35
C SER A 344 0.22 -24.88 27.15
N TRP A 345 1.11 -25.05 28.12
CA TRP A 345 1.99 -26.22 28.15
C TRP A 345 1.18 -27.50 28.34
N GLU A 346 1.66 -28.62 27.82
CA GLU A 346 1.08 -29.94 28.06
C GLU A 346 1.12 -30.31 29.56
N LYS A 347 2.16 -29.86 30.27
CA LYS A 347 2.40 -30.13 31.69
C LYS A 347 2.94 -28.88 32.41
N ASP A 348 2.73 -28.83 33.73
CA ASP A 348 3.19 -27.74 34.59
C ASP A 348 4.70 -27.81 34.91
N SER A 349 5.34 -28.95 34.67
CA SER A 349 6.78 -29.14 34.83
C SER A 349 7.32 -30.23 33.89
N TYR A 350 8.60 -30.09 33.51
CA TYR A 350 9.33 -31.02 32.64
C TYR A 350 10.63 -31.43 33.33
N ALA A 351 10.95 -32.71 33.31
CA ALA A 351 12.25 -33.17 33.79
C ALA A 351 13.37 -32.80 32.80
N SER A 352 14.60 -32.67 33.30
CA SER A 352 15.76 -32.43 32.44
C SER A 352 15.89 -33.55 31.39
N GLY A 353 15.91 -33.16 30.10
CA GLY A 353 15.92 -34.07 28.95
C GLY A 353 14.53 -34.46 28.40
N GLU A 354 13.44 -34.01 29.03
CA GLU A 354 12.09 -34.21 28.51
C GLU A 354 11.76 -33.20 27.39
N THR A 355 10.97 -33.61 26.40
CA THR A 355 10.50 -32.70 25.34
C THR A 355 9.26 -31.96 25.80
N ALA A 356 9.35 -30.63 25.91
CA ALA A 356 8.20 -29.81 26.24
C ALA A 356 7.28 -29.60 25.03
N ARG A 357 5.96 -29.71 25.24
CA ARG A 357 4.94 -29.50 24.21
C ARG A 357 4.00 -28.38 24.60
N ILE A 358 3.61 -27.59 23.60
CA ILE A 358 2.69 -26.46 23.76
C ILE A 358 1.44 -26.79 22.95
N HIS A 359 0.29 -26.77 23.61
CA HIS A 359 -1.01 -26.79 22.96
C HIS A 359 -1.43 -25.37 22.64
N ILE A 360 -1.70 -25.14 21.37
CA ILE A 360 -2.06 -23.83 20.84
C ILE A 360 -3.43 -23.99 20.18
N ASN A 361 -4.42 -23.27 20.71
CA ASN A 361 -5.72 -23.11 20.07
C ASN A 361 -5.91 -21.62 19.75
N ILE A 362 -5.45 -21.19 18.57
CA ILE A 362 -5.56 -19.81 18.06
C ILE A 362 -6.85 -19.70 17.26
N THR A 363 -7.85 -18.98 17.79
CA THR A 363 -9.12 -18.73 17.10
C THR A 363 -9.36 -17.25 16.76
N ASN A 364 -8.48 -16.37 17.25
CA ASN A 364 -8.48 -14.92 17.03
C ASN A 364 -7.04 -14.40 16.79
N PRO A 365 -6.78 -13.59 15.76
CA PRO A 365 -5.47 -12.94 15.59
C PRO A 365 -5.03 -11.95 16.70
N ASP A 366 -5.91 -11.54 17.62
CA ASP A 366 -5.56 -10.71 18.79
C ASP A 366 -4.92 -11.55 19.92
N PHE A 367 -3.59 -11.53 20.00
CA PHE A 367 -2.81 -12.28 20.99
C PHE A 367 -3.03 -11.83 22.46
N ASN A 368 -3.65 -10.66 22.70
CA ASN A 368 -3.96 -10.18 24.06
C ASN A 368 -5.24 -10.81 24.64
N THR A 369 -5.99 -11.53 23.81
CA THR A 369 -7.25 -12.19 24.21
C THR A 369 -7.06 -13.65 24.60
N TYR A 370 -5.82 -14.15 24.57
CA TYR A 370 -5.48 -15.53 24.93
C TYR A 370 -5.15 -15.68 26.39
N LEU A 371 -5.58 -16.82 26.94
CA LEU A 371 -5.12 -17.25 28.24
C LEU A 371 -3.81 -18.02 28.08
N TYR A 372 -2.73 -17.41 28.57
CA TYR A 372 -1.40 -18.03 28.64
C TYR A 372 -1.31 -18.82 29.95
N LYS A 373 -1.10 -20.14 29.86
CA LYS A 373 -0.90 -21.01 31.03
C LYS A 373 0.46 -21.67 30.95
N GLY A 374 1.40 -21.22 31.78
CA GLY A 374 2.74 -21.77 31.85
C GLY A 374 3.63 -21.10 32.87
N TYR A 375 4.36 -21.90 33.64
CA TYR A 375 5.38 -21.44 34.56
C TYR A 375 6.66 -22.20 34.25
N VAL A 376 7.75 -21.48 33.98
CA VAL A 376 9.10 -22.07 33.95
C VAL A 376 9.68 -21.89 35.33
N TYR A 377 9.84 -22.99 36.06
CA TYR A 377 10.63 -23.02 37.28
C TYR A 377 12.01 -23.54 36.90
N ASP A 378 13.04 -22.71 37.11
CA ASP A 378 14.45 -23.11 37.08
C ASP A 378 14.87 -23.56 38.50
#